data_AF-A0A958XMX3-F1
#
_entry.id   AF-A0A958XMX3-F1
#
_cell.length_a   1.000
_cell.length_b   1.000
_cell.length_c   1.000
_cell.angle_alpha   90.00
_cell.angle_beta   90.00
_cell.angle_gamma   90.00
#
_symmetry.space_group_name_H-M   'P 1'
#
loop_
_entity.id
_entity.type
_entity.pdbx_description
1 polymer ?
#
loop_
_entity_poly.entity_id
_entity_poly.type
_entity_poly.pdbx_seq_one_letter_code
_entity_poly.pdbx_strand_id
1 'polypeptide(L)'
;MKKVIFLLLMLLYCFTLLAQVSINTDNSDPDPSAMLDVKSTDKGMLIPRITAAERDAIAAPANGLLVYVTTDSSFYFYGGNAWAKVGRAGWSLNGNAGTVDSTNFIGTTDAVPLNFRVNNARVLRLEFDDNQFDDGPNIIAGSPGNSVSAGIVGATISGGGGF
;
A
#
# COMPACT_ATOMS: atom_id res chain seq x y z
N MET A 1 -14.54 -59.54 23.37
CA MET A 1 -15.41 -58.70 22.50
C MET A 1 -15.45 -57.24 22.95
N LYS A 2 -15.86 -56.91 24.19
CA LYS A 2 -15.95 -55.51 24.68
C LYS A 2 -14.63 -54.70 24.58
N LYS A 3 -13.49 -55.32 24.91
CA LYS A 3 -12.16 -54.68 24.80
C LYS A 3 -11.73 -54.41 23.35
N VAL A 4 -12.18 -55.24 22.41
CA VAL A 4 -11.87 -55.09 20.96
C VAL A 4 -12.71 -53.97 20.35
N ILE A 5 -13.99 -53.86 20.75
CA ILE A 5 -14.88 -52.76 20.35
C ILE A 5 -14.36 -51.41 20.89
N PHE A 6 -13.89 -51.37 22.15
CA PHE A 6 -13.29 -50.17 22.73
C PHE A 6 -12.03 -49.74 21.98
N LEU A 7 -11.18 -50.69 21.59
CA LEU A 7 -9.97 -50.40 20.82
C LEU A 7 -10.29 -49.87 19.40
N LEU A 8 -11.31 -50.43 18.73
CA LEU A 8 -11.80 -49.96 17.43
C LEU A 8 -12.41 -48.55 17.51
N LEU A 9 -13.17 -48.24 18.57
CA LEU A 9 -13.69 -46.90 18.82
C LEU A 9 -12.57 -45.88 19.09
N MET A 10 -11.53 -46.29 19.81
CA MET A 10 -10.35 -45.46 20.06
C MET A 10 -9.53 -45.22 18.77
N LEU A 11 -9.45 -46.23 17.88
CA LEU A 11 -8.79 -46.11 16.58
C LEU A 11 -9.55 -45.19 15.61
N LEU A 12 -10.89 -45.22 15.63
CA LEU A 12 -11.73 -44.33 14.81
C LEU A 12 -11.66 -42.86 15.25
N TYR A 13 -11.29 -42.56 16.50
CA TYR A 13 -11.15 -41.20 17.02
C TYR A 13 -9.79 -40.54 16.68
N CYS A 14 -8.86 -41.28 16.07
CA CYS A 14 -7.48 -40.82 15.84
C CYS A 14 -7.29 -39.99 14.55
N PHE A 15 -8.33 -39.78 13.73
CA PHE A 15 -8.19 -39.32 12.33
C PHE A 15 -8.58 -37.87 12.02
N THR A 16 -8.58 -36.94 12.99
CA THR A 16 -8.93 -35.53 12.69
C THR A 16 -8.04 -34.48 13.36
N LEU A 17 -6.72 -34.71 13.39
CA LEU A 17 -5.78 -33.64 13.75
C LEU A 17 -5.39 -32.86 12.49
N LEU A 18 -6.01 -31.70 12.29
CA LEU A 18 -5.48 -30.68 11.37
C LEU A 18 -4.31 -29.99 12.09
N ALA A 19 -3.08 -30.35 11.75
CA ALA A 19 -1.91 -29.63 12.24
C ALA A 19 -1.71 -28.37 11.40
N GLN A 20 -2.11 -27.21 11.93
CA GLN A 20 -1.72 -25.91 11.40
C GLN A 20 -0.27 -25.58 11.83
N VAL A 21 0.53 -25.04 10.90
CA VAL A 21 1.95 -24.72 11.15
C VAL A 21 2.09 -23.25 11.54
N SER A 22 2.30 -22.99 12.82
CA SER A 22 2.85 -21.71 13.29
C SER A 22 4.33 -21.82 13.63
N ILE A 23 5.07 -20.77 13.33
CA ILE A 23 6.44 -20.55 13.79
C ILE A 23 6.39 -19.37 14.76
N ASN A 24 6.35 -19.69 16.05
CA ASN A 24 6.32 -18.71 17.14
C ASN A 24 7.07 -19.24 18.37
N THR A 25 7.32 -18.37 19.35
CA THR A 25 7.99 -18.73 20.61
C THR A 25 7.07 -18.64 21.82
N ASP A 26 5.79 -18.28 21.62
CA ASP A 26 4.82 -18.01 22.68
C ASP A 26 3.72 -19.09 22.78
N ASN A 27 3.77 -20.13 21.92
CA ASN A 27 2.77 -21.19 21.81
C ASN A 27 1.35 -20.66 21.53
N SER A 28 1.22 -19.48 20.92
CA SER A 28 -0.08 -19.00 20.46
C SER A 28 -0.61 -19.89 19.33
N ASP A 29 -1.92 -20.11 19.31
CA ASP A 29 -2.59 -20.86 18.25
C ASP A 29 -2.39 -20.12 16.90
N PRO A 30 -2.05 -20.84 15.82
CA PRO A 30 -2.00 -20.27 14.48
C PRO A 30 -3.35 -19.64 14.06
N ASP A 31 -3.29 -18.57 13.27
CA ASP A 31 -4.50 -17.98 12.67
C ASP A 31 -5.27 -19.02 11.82
N PRO A 32 -6.58 -19.22 12.03
CA PRO A 32 -7.37 -20.25 11.33
C PRO A 32 -7.40 -20.12 9.81
N SER A 33 -7.07 -18.94 9.27
CA SER A 33 -7.02 -18.68 7.82
C SER A 33 -5.62 -18.87 7.21
N ALA A 34 -4.59 -19.08 8.03
CA ALA A 34 -3.20 -19.14 7.59
C ALA A 34 -2.71 -20.58 7.38
N MET A 35 -2.10 -20.84 6.22
CA MET A 35 -1.32 -22.07 6.00
C MET A 35 0.08 -21.99 6.62
N LEU A 36 0.63 -20.77 6.71
CA LEU A 36 1.88 -20.45 7.39
C LEU A 36 1.66 -19.21 8.24
N ASP A 37 1.76 -19.35 9.56
CA ASP A 37 1.72 -18.23 10.51
C ASP A 37 3.11 -18.06 11.14
N VAL A 38 3.71 -16.88 11.02
CA VAL A 38 5.01 -16.57 11.62
C VAL A 38 4.84 -15.37 12.54
N LYS A 39 5.02 -15.59 13.85
CA LYS A 39 4.83 -14.57 14.87
C LYS A 39 6.13 -14.35 15.65
N SER A 40 6.62 -13.12 15.59
CA SER A 40 7.77 -12.65 16.37
C SER A 40 7.63 -11.15 16.61
N THR A 41 8.14 -10.67 17.75
CA THR A 41 8.18 -9.25 18.11
C THR A 41 9.48 -8.56 17.69
N ASP A 42 10.52 -9.34 17.38
CA ASP A 42 11.90 -8.86 17.18
C ASP A 42 12.58 -9.45 15.92
N LYS A 43 11.96 -10.42 15.24
CA LYS A 43 12.44 -11.05 14.00
C LYS A 43 11.41 -10.95 12.90
N GLY A 44 11.88 -11.03 11.66
CA GLY A 44 11.04 -11.09 10.48
C GLY A 44 11.39 -12.30 9.60
N MET A 45 10.73 -12.37 8.44
CA MET A 45 11.04 -13.35 7.41
C MET A 45 12.10 -12.80 6.45
N LEU A 46 13.22 -13.49 6.32
CA LEU A 46 14.18 -13.23 5.24
C LEU A 46 13.77 -14.00 3.99
N ILE A 47 13.39 -13.26 2.96
CA ILE A 47 13.13 -13.79 1.62
C ILE A 47 14.41 -13.81 0.77
N PRO A 48 14.44 -14.49 -0.39
CA PRO A 48 15.59 -14.47 -1.28
C PRO A 48 16.04 -13.04 -1.64
N ARG A 49 17.34 -12.77 -1.47
CA ARG A 49 17.97 -11.47 -1.78
C ARG A 49 18.86 -11.65 -3.01
N ILE A 50 18.50 -10.97 -4.11
CA ILE A 50 19.15 -11.12 -5.42
C ILE A 50 19.35 -9.76 -6.06
N THR A 51 20.21 -9.66 -7.07
CA THR A 51 20.35 -8.47 -7.93
C THR A 51 19.22 -8.39 -8.95
N ALA A 52 19.03 -7.23 -9.60
CA ALA A 52 18.05 -7.10 -10.68
C ALA A 52 18.32 -8.08 -11.84
N ALA A 53 19.60 -8.27 -12.20
CA ALA A 53 19.99 -9.22 -13.25
C ALA A 53 19.61 -10.67 -12.89
N GLU A 54 19.84 -11.07 -11.63
CA GLU A 54 19.45 -12.41 -11.16
C GLU A 54 17.94 -12.58 -11.10
N ARG A 55 17.17 -11.55 -10.72
CA ARG A 55 15.70 -11.57 -10.78
C ARG A 55 15.21 -11.79 -12.21
N ASP A 56 15.76 -11.04 -13.15
CA ASP A 56 15.34 -11.09 -14.55
C ASP A 56 15.78 -12.39 -15.24
N ALA A 57 16.79 -13.08 -14.69
CA ALA A 57 17.24 -14.39 -15.13
C ALA A 57 16.40 -15.57 -14.58
N ILE A 58 15.45 -15.35 -13.67
CA ILE A 58 14.57 -16.41 -13.17
C ILE A 58 13.67 -16.89 -14.32
N ALA A 59 13.87 -18.14 -14.76
CA ALA A 59 13.05 -18.76 -15.80
C ALA A 59 11.69 -19.19 -15.23
N ALA A 60 10.61 -18.83 -15.95
CA ALA A 60 9.22 -19.18 -15.60
C ALA A 60 8.87 -18.93 -14.11
N PRO A 61 9.02 -17.70 -13.59
CA PRO A 61 8.72 -17.39 -12.20
C PRO A 61 7.24 -17.64 -11.90
N ALA A 62 6.96 -18.22 -10.72
CA ALA A 62 5.60 -18.47 -10.28
C ALA A 62 4.87 -17.15 -9.92
N ASN A 63 3.55 -17.10 -10.17
CA ASN A 63 2.73 -15.97 -9.75
C ASN A 63 2.80 -15.81 -8.23
N GLY A 64 3.07 -14.59 -7.77
CA GLY A 64 3.24 -14.28 -6.34
C GLY A 64 4.64 -14.60 -5.79
N LEU A 65 5.60 -15.06 -6.61
CA LEU A 65 6.99 -15.24 -6.18
C LEU A 65 7.56 -13.90 -5.67
N LEU A 66 7.98 -13.87 -4.41
CA LEU A 66 8.47 -12.67 -3.72
C LEU A 66 10.00 -12.71 -3.56
N VAL A 67 10.67 -11.64 -3.95
CA VAL A 67 12.14 -11.47 -3.83
C VAL A 67 12.49 -10.07 -3.33
N TYR A 68 13.66 -9.93 -2.72
CA TYR A 68 14.25 -8.63 -2.40
C TYR A 68 15.38 -8.34 -3.38
N VAL A 69 15.24 -7.27 -4.16
CA VAL A 69 16.23 -6.84 -5.15
C VAL A 69 17.20 -5.87 -4.51
N THR A 70 18.44 -6.30 -4.30
CA THR A 70 19.47 -5.56 -3.55
C THR A 70 19.96 -4.31 -4.27
N THR A 71 20.05 -4.35 -5.60
CA THR A 71 20.42 -3.19 -6.43
C THR A 71 19.41 -2.05 -6.33
N ASP A 72 18.14 -2.39 -6.08
CA ASP A 72 17.02 -1.44 -6.02
C ASP A 72 16.60 -1.15 -4.57
N SER A 73 17.21 -1.85 -3.60
CA SER A 73 16.85 -1.85 -2.18
C SER A 73 15.34 -2.01 -1.96
N SER A 74 14.71 -2.95 -2.68
CA SER A 74 13.25 -3.02 -2.75
C SER A 74 12.74 -4.44 -2.93
N PHE A 75 11.55 -4.69 -2.40
CA PHE A 75 10.80 -5.93 -2.63
C PHE A 75 10.15 -5.93 -4.02
N TYR A 76 10.13 -7.09 -4.67
CA TYR A 76 9.42 -7.34 -5.93
C TYR A 76 8.65 -8.64 -5.84
N PHE A 77 7.45 -8.67 -6.44
CA PHE A 77 6.72 -9.92 -6.69
C PHE A 77 6.48 -10.13 -8.17
N TYR A 78 6.39 -11.37 -8.62
CA TYR A 78 6.02 -11.67 -9.99
C TYR A 78 4.49 -11.67 -10.16
N GLY A 79 3.97 -10.73 -10.95
CA GLY A 79 2.54 -10.55 -11.20
C GLY A 79 1.96 -11.42 -12.33
N GLY A 80 2.71 -12.42 -12.80
CA GLY A 80 2.31 -13.34 -13.87
C GLY A 80 2.76 -12.95 -15.28
N ASN A 81 2.95 -11.65 -15.54
CA ASN A 81 3.51 -11.16 -16.80
C ASN A 81 4.81 -10.37 -16.60
N ALA A 82 4.98 -9.72 -15.45
CA ALA A 82 6.13 -8.88 -15.14
C ALA A 82 6.41 -8.87 -13.64
N TRP A 83 7.65 -8.50 -13.29
CA TRP A 83 8.02 -8.16 -11.93
C TRP A 83 7.43 -6.81 -11.54
N ALA A 84 6.68 -6.78 -10.44
CA ALA A 84 6.11 -5.59 -9.86
C ALA A 84 6.83 -5.27 -8.55
N LYS A 85 7.25 -4.02 -8.41
CA LYS A 85 7.83 -3.50 -7.17
C LYS A 85 6.74 -3.47 -6.10
N VAL A 86 7.02 -4.01 -4.91
CA VAL A 86 6.12 -3.93 -3.77
C VAL A 86 6.25 -2.55 -3.15
N GLY A 87 5.14 -1.80 -3.13
CA GLY A 87 5.06 -0.45 -2.60
C GLY A 87 3.89 0.30 -3.21
N ARG A 88 3.53 1.45 -2.61
CA ARG A 88 2.55 2.35 -3.23
C ARG A 88 3.21 3.13 -4.36
N ALA A 89 2.60 3.13 -5.54
CA ALA A 89 2.93 4.10 -6.57
C ALA A 89 2.59 5.51 -6.06
N GLY A 90 3.47 6.48 -6.30
CA GLY A 90 3.31 7.86 -5.89
C GLY A 90 4.08 8.80 -6.80
N TRP A 91 3.88 10.10 -6.63
CA TRP A 91 4.67 11.11 -7.33
C TRP A 91 6.07 11.19 -6.72
N SER A 92 7.11 11.00 -7.53
CA SER A 92 8.50 11.06 -7.09
C SER A 92 8.98 12.51 -6.92
N LEU A 93 9.93 12.72 -6.00
CA LEU A 93 10.63 14.01 -5.82
C LEU A 93 11.39 14.45 -7.07
N ASN A 94 11.83 13.48 -7.89
CA ASN A 94 12.53 13.74 -9.15
C ASN A 94 11.61 13.65 -10.37
N GLY A 95 10.29 13.55 -10.15
CA GLY A 95 9.29 13.36 -11.21
C GLY A 95 9.13 11.91 -11.66
N ASN A 96 8.04 11.68 -12.40
CA ASN A 96 7.66 10.38 -12.95
C ASN A 96 7.73 10.43 -14.49
N ALA A 97 8.23 9.36 -15.12
CA ALA A 97 8.19 9.16 -16.57
C ALA A 97 7.04 8.23 -16.97
N GLY A 98 6.61 8.27 -18.24
CA GLY A 98 5.59 7.36 -18.78
C GLY A 98 4.15 7.64 -18.30
N THR A 99 3.85 8.86 -17.87
CA THR A 99 2.52 9.27 -17.43
C THR A 99 1.52 9.41 -18.60
N VAL A 100 0.26 9.09 -18.35
CA VAL A 100 -0.88 9.33 -19.24
C VAL A 100 -1.76 10.43 -18.64
N ASP A 101 -1.98 11.51 -19.38
CA ASP A 101 -2.65 12.74 -18.92
C ASP A 101 -4.00 12.51 -18.22
N SER A 102 -4.89 11.70 -18.81
CA SER A 102 -6.21 11.38 -18.25
C SER A 102 -6.21 10.44 -17.05
N THR A 103 -5.05 9.86 -16.70
CA THR A 103 -4.94 8.79 -15.69
C THR A 103 -4.00 9.15 -14.55
N ASN A 104 -2.97 9.97 -14.80
CA ASN A 104 -1.93 10.28 -13.82
C ASN A 104 -1.90 11.78 -13.52
N PHE A 105 -2.16 12.14 -12.27
CA PHE A 105 -2.17 13.54 -11.83
C PHE A 105 -1.72 13.66 -10.37
N ILE A 106 -1.31 14.87 -9.98
CA ILE A 106 -1.16 15.26 -8.58
C ILE A 106 -2.46 15.94 -8.16
N GLY A 107 -3.25 15.28 -7.34
CA GLY A 107 -4.54 15.81 -6.92
C GLY A 107 -5.37 14.84 -6.09
N THR A 108 -6.63 15.21 -5.90
CA THR A 108 -7.65 14.45 -5.20
C THR A 108 -8.70 13.97 -6.21
N THR A 109 -9.42 12.89 -5.86
CA THR A 109 -10.55 12.36 -6.66
C THR A 109 -11.90 12.66 -6.03
N ASP A 110 -11.90 13.32 -4.87
CA ASP A 110 -13.07 13.74 -4.13
C ASP A 110 -13.12 15.27 -4.06
N ALA A 111 -14.20 15.82 -3.51
CA ALA A 111 -14.39 17.26 -3.31
C ALA A 111 -13.54 17.79 -2.13
N VAL A 112 -12.28 17.37 -2.03
CA VAL A 112 -11.32 17.82 -1.01
C VAL A 112 -10.21 18.65 -1.65
N PRO A 113 -9.89 19.83 -1.11
CA PRO A 113 -8.85 20.69 -1.68
C PRO A 113 -7.42 20.16 -1.60
N LEU A 114 -6.65 20.36 -2.67
CA LEU A 114 -5.22 20.07 -2.71
C LEU A 114 -4.42 21.23 -2.10
N ASN A 115 -3.57 20.94 -1.11
CA ASN A 115 -2.71 21.94 -0.46
C ASN A 115 -1.23 21.64 -0.72
N PHE A 116 -0.50 22.63 -1.20
CA PHE A 116 0.96 22.64 -1.21
C PHE A 116 1.46 23.35 0.05
N ARG A 117 2.45 22.77 0.72
CA ARG A 117 2.95 23.24 2.02
C ARG A 117 4.47 23.38 2.04
N VAL A 118 4.96 24.37 2.79
CA VAL A 118 6.37 24.55 3.15
C VAL A 118 6.43 24.73 4.67
N ASN A 119 7.33 24.01 5.36
CA ASN A 119 7.40 24.00 6.83
C ASN A 119 6.03 23.71 7.49
N ASN A 120 5.25 22.80 6.90
CA ASN A 120 3.88 22.46 7.29
C ASN A 120 2.86 23.63 7.24
N ALA A 121 3.21 24.78 6.67
CA ALA A 121 2.31 25.89 6.40
C ALA A 121 1.82 25.85 4.94
N ARG A 122 0.52 26.10 4.73
CA ARG A 122 -0.08 26.17 3.39
C ARG A 122 0.46 27.38 2.61
N VAL A 123 1.04 27.14 1.44
CA VAL A 123 1.55 28.18 0.53
C VAL A 123 0.72 28.32 -0.75
N LEU A 124 0.04 27.25 -1.14
CA LEU A 124 -0.90 27.23 -2.26
C LEU A 124 -2.00 26.22 -1.96
N ARG A 125 -3.23 26.57 -2.31
CA ARG A 125 -4.41 25.69 -2.25
C ARG A 125 -5.22 25.81 -3.52
N LEU A 126 -5.60 24.66 -4.05
CA LEU A 126 -6.54 24.51 -5.15
C LEU A 126 -7.80 23.87 -4.57
N GLU A 127 -8.90 24.62 -4.57
CA GLU A 127 -10.19 24.12 -4.08
C GLU A 127 -11.29 24.31 -5.11
N PHE A 128 -12.19 23.34 -5.16
CA PHE A 128 -13.43 23.40 -5.90
C PHE A 128 -14.57 23.67 -4.92
N ASP A 129 -15.56 24.44 -5.34
CA ASP A 129 -16.84 24.50 -4.64
C ASP A 129 -17.71 23.33 -5.11
N ASP A 130 -18.45 22.74 -4.19
CA ASP A 130 -18.79 21.31 -4.21
C ASP A 130 -19.95 20.90 -5.13
N ASN A 131 -20.39 21.73 -6.10
CA ASN A 131 -21.68 21.46 -6.76
C ASN A 131 -21.79 21.60 -8.28
N GLN A 132 -20.77 22.02 -9.03
CA GLN A 132 -20.76 21.88 -10.49
C GLN A 132 -19.33 21.78 -11.02
N PHE A 133 -19.05 20.79 -11.87
CA PHE A 133 -17.75 20.66 -12.57
C PHE A 133 -17.47 21.79 -13.57
N ASP A 134 -18.44 22.67 -13.81
CA ASP A 134 -18.33 23.85 -14.68
C ASP A 134 -17.78 25.09 -13.95
N ASP A 135 -17.71 25.05 -12.62
CA ASP A 135 -17.20 26.15 -11.83
C ASP A 135 -15.68 26.02 -11.67
N GLY A 136 -14.94 26.98 -12.22
CA GLY A 136 -13.47 26.99 -12.16
C GLY A 136 -12.94 26.95 -10.72
N PRO A 137 -11.76 26.35 -10.46
CA PRO A 137 -11.23 26.23 -9.11
C PRO A 137 -10.85 27.60 -8.54
N ASN A 138 -10.94 27.73 -7.22
CA ASN A 138 -10.30 28.81 -6.51
C ASN A 138 -8.80 28.51 -6.35
N ILE A 139 -7.96 29.49 -6.69
CA ILE A 139 -6.51 29.44 -6.51
C ILE A 139 -6.15 30.38 -5.35
N ILE A 140 -5.68 29.82 -4.24
CA ILE A 140 -5.38 30.58 -3.02
C ILE A 140 -3.91 30.41 -2.65
N ALA A 141 -3.09 31.41 -2.97
CA ALA A 141 -1.66 31.47 -2.66
C ALA A 141 -1.32 32.50 -1.57
N GLY A 142 -0.10 32.47 -1.05
CA GLY A 142 0.40 33.43 -0.05
C GLY A 142 0.18 32.94 1.39
N SER A 143 -0.31 33.83 2.27
CA SER A 143 -0.50 33.53 3.68
C SER A 143 -1.50 32.37 3.93
N PRO A 144 -1.26 31.52 4.94
CA PRO A 144 -2.24 30.55 5.42
C PRO A 144 -3.58 31.17 5.85
N GLY A 145 -3.64 32.47 6.11
CA GLY A 145 -4.87 33.20 6.45
C GLY A 145 -5.72 33.61 5.25
N ASN A 146 -5.19 33.55 4.02
CA ASN A 146 -5.97 33.87 2.83
C ASN A 146 -7.12 32.88 2.65
N SER A 147 -8.32 33.38 2.35
CA SER A 147 -9.51 32.55 2.17
C SER A 147 -10.41 33.16 1.12
N VAL A 148 -11.22 32.31 0.52
CA VAL A 148 -12.32 32.69 -0.36
C VAL A 148 -13.61 32.40 0.40
N SER A 149 -14.58 33.31 0.34
CA SER A 149 -15.88 33.09 0.99
C SER A 149 -16.61 31.92 0.34
N ALA A 150 -17.44 31.20 1.10
CA ALA A 150 -18.24 30.10 0.56
C ALA A 150 -19.15 30.56 -0.60
N GLY A 151 -19.33 29.72 -1.61
CA GLY A 151 -20.14 30.05 -2.80
C GLY A 151 -19.40 30.85 -3.88
N ILE A 152 -18.15 31.24 -3.64
CA ILE A 152 -17.33 31.93 -4.66
C ILE A 152 -16.51 30.89 -5.42
N VAL A 153 -16.57 30.98 -6.74
CA VAL A 153 -15.87 30.10 -7.68
C VAL A 153 -14.98 30.91 -8.64
N GLY A 154 -13.91 30.31 -9.15
CA GLY A 154 -12.97 30.95 -10.06
C GLY A 154 -12.15 32.10 -9.47
N ALA A 155 -12.11 32.25 -8.14
CA ALA A 155 -11.33 33.30 -7.49
C ALA A 155 -9.83 33.01 -7.56
N THR A 156 -9.03 34.05 -7.74
CA THR A 156 -7.57 33.96 -7.67
C THR A 156 -7.03 34.93 -6.62
N ILE A 157 -6.41 34.39 -5.58
CA ILE A 157 -5.57 35.13 -4.63
C ILE A 157 -4.12 34.73 -4.95
N SER A 158 -3.39 35.61 -5.63
CA SER A 158 -2.03 35.32 -6.10
C SER A 158 -0.93 35.47 -5.03
N GLY A 159 -1.27 35.96 -3.83
CA GLY A 159 -0.31 36.15 -2.73
C GLY A 159 -0.87 36.99 -1.57
N GLY A 160 0.02 37.62 -0.79
CA GLY A 160 -0.33 38.51 0.32
C GLY A 160 -0.24 37.90 1.72
N GLY A 161 -0.64 38.68 2.73
CA GLY A 161 -0.62 38.32 4.15
C GLY A 161 0.68 38.61 4.89
N GLY A 162 1.30 39.75 4.57
CA GLY A 162 2.20 40.43 5.48
C GLY A 162 1.42 41.12 6.60
N PHE A 163 2.06 41.25 7.76
CA PHE A 163 1.62 42.08 8.87
C PHE A 163 1.48 43.55 8.43
#